data_AF-A0A355CB98-F1
#
_entry.id   AF-A0A355CB98-F1
#
_cell.length_a   1.000
_cell.length_b   1.000
_cell.length_c   1.000
_cell.angle_alpha   90.00
_cell.angle_beta   90.00
_cell.angle_gamma   90.00
#
_symmetry.space_group_name_H-M   'P 1'
#
loop_
_entity.id
_entity.type
_entity.pdbx_description
1 polymer ?
#
loop_
_entity_poly.entity_id
_entity_poly.type
_entity_poly.pdbx_seq_one_letter_code
_entity_poly.pdbx_strand_id
1 'polypeptide(L)' 'MKQFIAFVKKEFRHIIRDNRTLLIILGMPVVEVLLFGFAVNMEVQNIRV' A
#
# COMPACT_ATOMS: atom_id res chain seq x y z
N MET A 1 -11.89 26.39 -8.37
CA MET A 1 -10.60 25.71 -8.67
C MET A 1 -9.50 25.99 -7.64
N LYS A 2 -9.21 27.24 -7.27
CA LYS A 2 -8.14 27.59 -6.31
C LYS A 2 -8.26 26.90 -4.93
N GLN A 3 -9.49 26.80 -4.41
CA GLN A 3 -9.77 26.19 -3.10
C GLN A 3 -9.54 24.67 -3.07
N PHE A 4 -9.83 23.98 -4.19
CA PHE A 4 -9.57 22.54 -4.32
C PHE A 4 -8.07 22.24 -4.29
N ILE A 5 -7.27 23.01 -5.04
CA ILE A 5 -5.81 22.85 -5.05
C ILE A 5 -5.21 23.13 -3.66
N ALA A 6 -5.74 24.13 -2.93
CA ALA A 6 -5.33 24.42 -1.57
C ALA A 6 -5.64 23.26 -0.60
N PHE A 7 -6.82 22.64 -0.74
CA PHE A 7 -7.21 21.47 0.05
C PHE A 7 -6.30 20.27 -0.23
N VAL A 8 -6.06 19.95 -1.50
CA VAL A 8 -5.17 18.85 -1.92
C VAL A 8 -3.78 19.05 -1.32
N LYS A 9 -3.21 20.25 -1.46
CA LYS A 9 -1.86 20.54 -0.91
C LYS A 9 -1.79 20.38 0.61
N LYS A 10 -2.87 20.73 1.33
CA LYS A 10 -2.96 20.58 2.79
C LYS A 10 -3.00 19.10 3.18
N GLU A 11 -3.86 18.31 2.55
CA GLU A 11 -3.97 16.89 2.90
C GLU A 11 -2.74 16.07 2.50
N PHE A 12 -2.10 16.37 1.36
CA PHE A 12 -0.83 15.72 1.01
C PHE A 12 0.24 15.94 2.08
N ARG A 13 0.37 17.18 2.58
CA ARG A 13 1.30 17.49 3.66
C ARG A 13 0.89 16.81 4.98
N HIS A 14 -0.41 16.74 5.25
CA HIS A 14 -0.94 16.10 6.45
C HIS A 14 -0.65 14.59 6.47
N ILE A 15 -0.94 13.90 5.37
CA ILE A 15 -0.66 12.47 5.18
C ILE A 15 0.83 12.19 5.34
N ILE A 16 1.71 12.97 4.68
CA ILE A 16 3.16 12.79 4.78
C ILE A 16 3.70 13.03 6.20
N ARG A 17 3.04 13.86 7.01
CA ARG A 17 3.47 14.12 8.39
C ARG A 17 2.87 13.15 9.40
N ASP A 18 1.81 12.45 9.02
CA ASP A 18 1.17 11.45 9.86
C ASP A 18 1.79 10.08 9.61
N ASN A 19 2.73 9.71 10.49
CA ASN A 19 3.44 8.44 10.42
C ASN A 19 2.51 7.22 10.47
N ARG A 20 1.32 7.31 11.10
CA ARG A 20 0.36 6.18 11.14
C ARG A 20 -0.29 5.98 9.77
N THR A 21 -0.73 7.07 9.16
CA THR A 21 -1.33 7.05 7.83
C THR A 21 -0.32 6.59 6.78
N LEU A 22 0.92 7.09 6.84
CA LEU A 22 2.01 6.60 5.97
C LEU A 22 2.30 5.11 6.17
N LEU A 23 2.30 4.63 7.41
CA LEU A 23 2.55 3.23 7.71
C LEU A 23 1.45 2.33 7.13
N ILE A 24 0.19 2.77 7.09
CA ILE A 24 -0.87 1.99 6.44
C ILE A 24 -0.71 2.03 4.92
N ILE A 25 -0.49 3.22 4.34
CA ILE A 25 -0.36 3.39 2.88
C ILE A 25 0.81 2.57 2.32
N LEU A 26 1.92 2.44 3.04
CA LEU A 26 3.07 1.64 2.62
C LEU A 26 3.05 0.22 3.18
N GLY A 27 2.61 0.03 4.42
CA GLY A 27 2.62 -1.27 5.09
C GLY A 27 1.60 -2.25 4.53
N MET A 28 0.39 -1.78 4.17
CA MET A 28 -0.63 -2.62 3.54
C MET A 28 -0.13 -3.24 2.22
N PRO A 29 0.38 -2.48 1.24
CA PRO A 29 0.89 -3.07 0.00
C PRO A 29 2.15 -3.91 0.22
N VAL A 30 3.01 -3.58 1.20
CA VAL A 30 4.17 -4.43 1.53
C VAL A 30 3.72 -5.81 2.02
N VAL A 31 2.73 -5.86 2.93
CA VAL A 31 2.16 -7.12 3.41
C VAL A 31 1.50 -7.88 2.26
N GLU A 32 0.74 -7.21 1.40
CA GLU A 32 0.13 -7.83 0.21
C GLU A 32 1.17 -8.47 -0.70
N VAL A 33 2.25 -7.76 -1.05
CA VAL A 33 3.33 -8.31 -1.90
C VAL A 33 3.99 -9.52 -1.24
N LEU A 34 4.22 -9.49 0.06
CA LEU A 34 4.76 -10.65 0.78
C LEU A 34 3.80 -11.83 0.71
N LEU A 35 2.52 -11.61 1.04
CA LEU A 35 1.50 -12.66 0.97
C LEU A 35 1.34 -13.23 -0.44
N PHE A 36 1.29 -12.39 -1.47
CA PHE A 36 1.27 -12.83 -2.86
C PHE A 36 2.54 -13.60 -3.24
N GLY A 37 3.72 -13.13 -2.83
CA GLY A 37 4.98 -13.83 -3.05
C GLY A 37 4.98 -15.23 -2.42
N PHE A 38 4.48 -15.38 -1.19
CA PHE A 38 4.32 -16.69 -0.56
C PHE A 38 3.24 -17.55 -1.24
N ALA A 39 2.09 -16.97 -1.57
CA ALA A 39 0.98 -17.68 -2.21
C ALA A 39 1.36 -18.21 -3.60
N VAL A 40 2.07 -17.42 -4.40
CA VAL A 40 2.55 -17.82 -5.73
C VAL A 40 3.51 -19.02 -5.66
N ASN A 41 4.36 -19.09 -4.63
CA ASN A 41 5.24 -20.25 -4.43
C ASN A 41 4.45 -21.53 -4.04
N MET A 42 3.25 -21.40 -3.49
CA MET A 42 2.41 -22.52 -3.05
C MET A 42 1.54 -23.11 -4.17
N GLU A 43 1.32 -22.39 -5.28
CA GLU A 43 0.36 -22.80 -6.32
C GLU A 43 0.89 -23.82 -7.34
N VAL A 44 2.21 -24.04 -7.50
CA VAL A 44 2.72 -24.86 -8.63
C VAL A 44 3.94 -25.74 -8.29
N GLN A 45 4.03 -26.32 -7.09
CA GLN A 45 5.09 -27.29 -6.77
C GLN A 45 4.61 -28.72 -6.52
N ASN A 46 3.29 -28.96 -6.47
CA ASN A 46 2.73 -30.29 -6.22
C ASN A 46 1.62 -30.68 -7.21
N ILE A 47 1.79 -30.33 -8.49
CA ILE A 47 1.05 -31.00 -9.56
C ILE A 47 1.76 -32.33 -9.83
N ARG A 48 1.30 -33.37 -9.13
CA ARG A 48 1.62 -34.75 -9.47
C ARG A 48 0.70 -35.12 -10.64
N VAL A 49 1.22 -35.06 -11.87
CA VAL A 49 0.60 -35.71 -13.04
C VAL A 49 0.81 -37.22 -12.92
#